data_AF-A0AAD0MTR4-F1
#
_entry.id   AF-A0AAD0MTR4-F1
#
_cell.length_a   1.000
_cell.length_b   1.000
_cell.length_c   1.000
_cell.angle_alpha   90.00
_cell.angle_beta   90.00
_cell.angle_gamma   90.00
#
_symmetry.space_group_name_H-M   'P 1'
#
loop_
_entity.id
_entity.type
_entity.pdbx_description
1 polymer ?
#
loop_
_entity_poly.entity_id
_entity_poly.type
_entity_poly.pdbx_seq_one_letter_code
_entity_poly.pdbx_strand_id
1 'polypeptide(L)'
;MNWVPWNKHQSHIVNLHRAKCLKCDENSYWFGDAYGENEGKMLFPLVSNAPPPHPDMPKEVKSDYLEARDVLPHSSKAAAALVRLALQRLCIHLGKSSNINTAIGQLVKDGLPQGVQRALDAIRIIGNESVHPGEIQDEDIDKSVGAMFELLNYIVQDRITRFKEIDALYESLPEGKRQGVEQRDKK
;
A
#
# COMPACT_ATOMS: atom_id res chain seq x y z
N MET A 1 25.36 -7.24 25.71
CA MET A 1 25.85 -6.72 24.42
C MET A 1 27.09 -5.87 24.69
N ASN A 2 28.22 -6.15 24.04
CA ASN A 2 29.42 -5.31 24.09
C ASN A 2 29.39 -4.33 22.92
N TRP A 3 28.85 -3.14 23.17
CA TRP A 3 28.88 -2.06 22.20
C TRP A 3 30.31 -1.52 22.10
N VAL A 4 30.96 -1.76 20.96
CA VAL A 4 32.28 -1.20 20.69
C VAL A 4 32.07 0.15 19.99
N PRO A 5 32.39 1.28 20.64
CA PRO A 5 32.28 2.58 19.99
C PRO A 5 33.26 2.64 18.82
N TRP A 6 32.73 2.95 17.64
CA TRP A 6 33.44 2.99 16.35
C TRP A 6 34.80 3.69 16.42
N ASN A 7 34.90 4.73 17.24
CA ASN A 7 35.98 5.71 17.20
C ASN A 7 37.10 5.51 18.21
N LYS A 8 37.08 4.48 19.08
CA LYS A 8 38.00 4.50 20.22
C LYS A 8 39.42 4.09 19.89
N HIS A 9 39.71 2.97 19.24
CA HIS A 9 41.09 2.61 18.92
C HIS A 9 41.13 1.66 17.71
N GLN A 10 41.97 1.99 16.72
CA GLN A 10 42.27 1.27 15.47
C GLN A 10 41.46 1.66 14.22
N SER A 11 42.21 1.73 13.13
CA SER A 11 41.95 2.19 11.77
C SER A 11 40.91 1.39 11.00
N HIS A 12 39.72 1.21 11.55
CA HIS A 12 38.58 0.64 10.82
C HIS A 12 37.79 1.78 10.16
N ILE A 13 38.11 2.03 8.89
CA ILE A 13 37.28 2.88 8.02
C ILE A 13 36.05 2.05 7.65
N VAL A 14 34.85 2.52 7.98
CA VAL A 14 33.65 2.08 7.27
C VAL A 14 33.28 3.09 6.22
N ASN A 15 33.13 2.57 5.02
CA ASN A 15 32.71 3.31 3.88
C ASN A 15 31.19 3.44 3.93
N LEU A 16 30.72 4.55 4.51
CA LEU A 16 29.34 4.97 4.37
C LEU A 16 29.26 5.98 3.22
N HIS A 17 28.54 5.62 2.17
CA HIS A 17 28.31 6.49 1.02
C HIS A 17 26.93 7.13 1.11
N ARG A 18 26.85 8.42 0.74
CA ARG A 18 25.60 9.14 0.55
C ARG A 18 25.41 9.41 -0.93
N ALA A 19 24.30 8.95 -1.50
CA ALA A 19 23.89 9.28 -2.86
C ALA A 19 22.60 10.11 -2.82
N LYS A 20 22.55 11.21 -3.57
CA LYS A 20 21.40 12.11 -3.66
C LYS A 20 20.58 11.75 -4.90
N CYS A 21 19.28 11.52 -4.74
CA CYS A 21 18.38 11.22 -5.84
C CYS A 21 18.23 12.45 -6.76
N LEU A 22 18.47 12.30 -8.06
CA LEU A 22 18.34 13.38 -9.04
C LEU A 22 16.88 13.79 -9.32
N LYS A 23 15.90 13.00 -8.87
CA LYS A 23 14.48 13.24 -9.13
C LYS A 23 13.74 13.88 -7.97
N CYS A 24 13.99 13.44 -6.73
CA CYS A 24 13.29 13.91 -5.54
C CYS A 24 14.19 14.61 -4.53
N ASP A 25 15.48 14.75 -4.81
CA ASP A 25 16.50 15.37 -3.94
C ASP A 25 16.73 14.67 -2.57
N GLU A 26 16.05 13.56 -2.31
CA GLU A 26 16.22 12.75 -1.10
C GLU A 26 17.57 12.03 -1.07
N ASN A 27 18.07 11.77 0.15
CA ASN A 27 19.33 11.07 0.37
C ASN A 27 19.11 9.56 0.52
N SER A 28 20.00 8.77 -0.09
CA SER A 28 20.19 7.35 0.20
C SER A 28 21.56 7.13 0.85
N TYR A 29 21.62 6.17 1.76
CA TYR A 29 22.83 5.82 2.51
C TYR A 29 23.18 4.36 2.26
N TRP A 30 24.46 4.11 2.04
CA TRP A 30 24.97 2.81 1.56
C TRP A 30 26.18 2.39 2.37
N PHE A 31 26.23 1.13 2.75
CA PHE A 31 27.41 0.49 3.32
C PHE A 31 28.25 -0.07 2.17
N GLY A 32 29.39 0.55 1.89
CA GLY A 32 30.36 0.10 0.90
C GLY A 32 31.34 -0.90 1.48
N ASP A 33 31.83 -1.83 0.65
CA ASP A 33 33.04 -2.55 0.97
C ASP A 33 34.28 -1.62 0.87
N ALA A 34 35.41 -2.08 1.41
CA ALA A 34 36.62 -1.27 1.51
C ALA A 34 37.30 -0.99 0.15
N TYR A 35 36.80 -1.55 -0.95
CA TYR A 35 37.59 -1.72 -2.18
C TYR A 35 36.88 -1.28 -3.45
N GLY A 36 36.39 -0.04 -3.51
CA GLY A 36 36.24 0.69 -4.78
C GLY A 36 35.29 0.10 -5.82
N GLU A 37 34.53 -0.93 -5.51
CA GLU A 37 33.51 -1.49 -6.39
C GLU A 37 32.17 -0.81 -6.09
N ASN A 38 31.34 -0.60 -7.12
CA ASN A 38 29.98 -0.03 -6.99
C ASN A 38 29.01 -0.98 -6.27
N GLU A 39 29.51 -1.88 -5.42
CA GLU A 39 28.79 -2.95 -4.72
C GLU A 39 28.59 -2.56 -3.25
N GLY A 40 27.77 -1.55 -3.01
CA GLY A 40 27.32 -1.18 -1.67
C GLY A 40 25.98 -1.82 -1.31
N LYS A 41 25.78 -2.17 -0.04
CA LYS A 41 24.45 -2.50 0.48
C LYS A 41 23.73 -1.22 0.88
N MET A 42 22.62 -0.87 0.22
CA MET A 42 21.80 0.27 0.64
C MET A 42 21.25 0.01 2.05
N LEU A 43 21.46 0.97 2.95
CA LEU A 43 20.93 0.97 4.31
C LEU A 43 19.64 1.78 4.41
N PHE A 44 19.51 2.83 3.59
CA PHE A 44 18.35 3.71 3.59
C PHE A 44 18.15 4.39 2.23
N PRO A 45 16.89 4.58 1.76
CA PRO A 45 15.67 4.00 2.33
C PRO A 45 15.66 2.47 2.17
N LEU A 46 14.82 1.78 2.94
CA LEU A 46 14.54 0.37 2.65
C LEU A 46 13.87 0.28 1.29
N VAL A 47 14.47 -0.44 0.35
CA VAL A 47 13.95 -0.53 -1.02
C VAL A 47 12.98 -1.70 -1.08
N SER A 48 11.73 -1.39 -1.42
CA SER A 48 10.67 -2.36 -1.64
C SER A 48 10.26 -2.35 -3.11
N ASN A 49 10.20 -3.54 -3.71
CA ASN A 49 9.73 -3.72 -5.09
C ASN A 49 8.21 -3.61 -5.23
N ALA A 50 7.48 -3.38 -4.14
CA ALA A 50 6.06 -3.07 -4.21
C ALA A 50 5.83 -1.76 -5.03
N PRO A 51 4.63 -1.56 -5.61
CA PRO A 51 4.23 -0.31 -6.26
C PRO A 51 3.93 0.79 -5.23
N PRO A 52 4.21 2.08 -5.52
CA PRO A 52 3.90 3.17 -4.59
C PRO A 52 2.39 3.26 -4.30
N PRO A 53 1.98 3.82 -3.15
CA PRO A 53 0.57 3.99 -2.84
C PRO A 53 -0.11 4.93 -3.85
N HIS A 54 -1.35 4.62 -4.20
CA HIS A 54 -2.18 5.46 -5.06
C HIS A 54 -2.26 6.91 -4.53
N PRO A 55 -2.20 7.96 -5.39
CA PRO A 55 -2.23 9.36 -4.96
C PRO A 55 -3.43 9.75 -4.08
N ASP A 56 -4.63 9.32 -4.45
CA ASP A 56 -5.87 9.56 -3.67
C ASP A 56 -6.08 8.56 -2.52
N MET A 57 -5.08 7.76 -2.14
CA MET A 57 -5.20 6.85 -1.00
C MET A 57 -5.32 7.64 0.31
N PRO A 58 -6.33 7.36 1.16
CA PRO A 58 -6.53 8.06 2.43
C PRO A 58 -5.30 7.96 3.34
N LYS A 59 -5.05 9.00 4.15
CA LYS A 59 -3.83 9.13 4.96
C LYS A 59 -3.61 7.92 5.88
N GLU A 60 -4.65 7.45 6.55
CA GLU A 60 -4.59 6.35 7.50
C GLU A 60 -4.30 5.01 6.81
N VAL A 61 -4.81 4.83 5.58
CA VAL A 61 -4.57 3.65 4.72
C VAL A 61 -3.15 3.71 4.15
N LYS A 62 -2.75 4.88 3.68
CA LYS A 62 -1.42 5.14 3.10
C LYS A 62 -0.30 4.89 4.12
N SER A 63 -0.53 5.20 5.39
CA SER A 63 0.43 4.90 6.46
C SER A 63 0.71 3.40 6.56
N ASP A 64 -0.33 2.56 6.66
CA ASP A 64 -0.16 1.10 6.75
C ASP A 64 0.39 0.51 5.45
N TYR A 65 0.01 1.09 4.31
CA TYR A 65 0.56 0.71 3.00
C TYR A 65 2.07 0.93 2.94
N LEU A 66 2.55 2.10 3.39
CA LEU A 66 3.97 2.42 3.42
C LEU A 66 4.71 1.52 4.41
N GLU A 67 4.14 1.28 5.60
CA GLU A 67 4.72 0.33 6.56
C GLU A 67 4.83 -1.08 5.96
N ALA A 68 3.78 -1.56 5.28
CA ALA A 68 3.80 -2.85 4.60
C ALA A 68 4.90 -2.91 3.53
N ARG A 69 5.12 -1.82 2.78
CA ARG A 69 6.20 -1.74 1.81
C ARG A 69 7.57 -1.87 2.48
N ASP A 70 7.79 -1.17 3.58
CA ASP A 70 9.07 -1.20 4.30
C ASP A 70 9.36 -2.57 4.94
N VAL A 71 8.31 -3.31 5.30
CA VAL A 71 8.40 -4.66 5.87
C VAL A 71 8.60 -5.75 4.81
N LEU A 72 8.10 -5.55 3.59
CA LEU A 72 8.13 -6.55 2.51
C LEU A 72 9.52 -7.18 2.27
N PRO A 73 10.64 -6.44 2.19
CA PRO A 73 11.96 -7.03 1.97
C PRO A 73 12.42 -7.97 3.09
N HIS A 74 11.79 -7.91 4.27
CA HIS A 74 12.15 -8.69 5.45
C HIS A 74 11.17 -9.82 5.73
N SER A 75 9.89 -9.64 5.43
CA SER A 75 8.86 -10.66 5.66
C SER A 75 7.61 -10.39 4.84
N SER A 76 7.35 -11.21 3.82
CA SER A 76 6.12 -11.16 3.04
C SER A 76 4.88 -11.41 3.90
N LYS A 77 4.94 -12.30 4.89
CA LYS A 77 3.81 -12.58 5.80
C LYS A 77 3.35 -11.35 6.57
N ALA A 78 4.28 -10.70 7.28
CA ALA A 78 4.02 -9.45 7.98
C ALA A 78 3.53 -8.34 7.03
N ALA A 79 4.11 -8.22 5.83
CA ALA A 79 3.63 -7.28 4.83
C ALA A 79 2.19 -7.58 4.36
N ALA A 80 1.85 -8.85 4.12
CA ALA A 80 0.49 -9.28 3.77
C ALA A 80 -0.53 -8.91 4.85
N ALA A 81 -0.18 -9.13 6.11
CA ALA A 81 -1.01 -8.76 7.25
C ALA A 81 -1.24 -7.25 7.34
N LEU A 82 -0.19 -6.45 7.09
CA LEU A 82 -0.29 -4.98 7.06
C LEU A 82 -1.11 -4.48 5.86
N VAL A 83 -1.01 -5.09 4.68
CA VAL A 83 -1.88 -4.75 3.54
C VAL A 83 -3.35 -5.08 3.86
N ARG A 84 -3.62 -6.18 4.56
CA ARG A 84 -4.98 -6.48 5.04
C ARG A 84 -5.47 -5.47 6.09
N LEU A 85 -4.60 -4.97 6.97
CA LEU A 85 -4.93 -3.89 7.90
C LEU A 85 -5.24 -2.59 7.15
N ALA A 86 -4.43 -2.24 6.14
CA ALA A 86 -4.68 -1.09 5.28
C ALA A 86 -6.05 -1.22 4.58
N LEU A 87 -6.40 -2.40 4.09
CA LEU A 87 -7.73 -2.68 3.52
C LEU A 87 -8.85 -2.48 4.56
N GLN A 88 -8.65 -2.94 5.80
CA GLN A 88 -9.62 -2.72 6.87
C GLN A 88 -9.87 -1.22 7.10
N ARG A 89 -8.80 -0.42 7.17
CA ARG A 89 -8.91 1.05 7.30
C ARG A 89 -9.59 1.69 6.09
N LEU A 90 -9.36 1.16 4.89
CA LEU A 90 -10.03 1.64 3.68
C LEU A 90 -11.53 1.37 3.75
N CYS A 91 -11.96 0.18 4.18
CA CYS A 91 -13.38 -0.12 4.38
C CYS A 91 -14.04 0.85 5.39
N ILE A 92 -13.36 1.14 6.51
CA ILE A 92 -13.84 2.10 7.50
C ILE A 92 -13.94 3.50 6.89
N HIS A 93 -12.93 3.94 6.13
CA HIS A 93 -12.93 5.23 5.43
C HIS A 93 -14.11 5.35 4.45
N LEU A 94 -14.50 4.26 3.79
CA LEU A 94 -15.69 4.19 2.91
C LEU A 94 -17.02 4.11 3.68
N GLY A 95 -17.02 4.32 5.00
CA GLY A 95 -18.20 4.29 5.86
C GLY A 95 -18.75 2.88 6.08
N LYS A 96 -17.93 1.84 5.93
CA LYS A 96 -18.32 0.43 6.08
C LYS A 96 -17.82 -0.16 7.40
N SER A 97 -18.23 -1.40 7.66
CA SER A 97 -17.83 -2.15 8.86
C SER A 97 -16.31 -2.27 8.98
N SER A 98 -15.82 -2.33 10.23
CA SER A 98 -14.44 -2.72 10.52
C SER A 98 -14.20 -4.23 10.30
N ASN A 99 -15.25 -5.05 10.22
CA ASN A 99 -15.12 -6.43 9.77
C ASN A 99 -15.12 -6.47 8.24
N ILE A 100 -13.98 -6.84 7.63
CA ILE A 100 -13.79 -6.78 6.17
C ILE A 100 -14.84 -7.64 5.45
N ASN A 101 -15.19 -8.83 5.95
CA ASN A 101 -16.19 -9.68 5.32
C ASN A 101 -17.58 -9.00 5.30
N THR A 102 -17.97 -8.41 6.43
CA THR A 102 -19.21 -7.62 6.52
C THR A 102 -19.16 -6.38 5.61
N ALA A 103 -18.02 -5.69 5.56
CA ALA A 103 -17.82 -4.52 4.72
C ALA A 103 -17.94 -4.83 3.23
N ILE A 104 -17.36 -5.95 2.77
CA ILE A 104 -17.51 -6.43 1.38
C ILE A 104 -19.00 -6.66 1.08
N GLY A 105 -19.73 -7.33 1.97
CA GLY A 105 -21.17 -7.54 1.81
C GLY A 105 -21.98 -6.24 1.75
N GLN A 106 -21.58 -5.20 2.47
CA GLN A 106 -22.20 -3.87 2.38
C GLN A 106 -21.88 -3.19 1.04
N LEU A 107 -20.62 -3.22 0.60
CA LEU A 107 -20.22 -2.65 -0.69
C LEU A 107 -20.92 -3.32 -1.87
N VAL A 108 -21.09 -4.65 -1.83
CA VAL A 108 -21.83 -5.39 -2.87
C VAL A 108 -23.28 -4.90 -2.96
N LYS A 109 -23.94 -4.61 -1.82
CA LYS A 109 -25.30 -4.02 -1.82
C LYS A 109 -25.33 -2.62 -2.43
N ASP A 110 -24.23 -1.88 -2.37
CA ASP A 110 -24.07 -0.57 -3.01
C ASP A 110 -23.69 -0.67 -4.50
N GLY A 111 -23.72 -1.86 -5.10
CA GLY A 111 -23.41 -2.05 -6.51
C GLY A 111 -21.92 -2.20 -6.83
N LEU A 112 -21.12 -2.74 -5.91
CA LEU A 112 -19.70 -3.01 -6.13
C LEU A 112 -19.48 -3.90 -7.38
N PRO A 113 -18.60 -3.51 -8.32
CA PRO A 113 -18.26 -4.37 -9.46
C PRO A 113 -17.62 -5.69 -9.02
N GLN A 114 -17.94 -6.78 -9.70
CA GLN A 114 -17.46 -8.12 -9.35
C GLN A 114 -15.93 -8.22 -9.30
N GLY A 115 -15.22 -7.52 -10.21
CA GLY A 115 -13.76 -7.48 -10.20
C GLY A 115 -13.18 -6.88 -8.93
N VAL A 116 -13.79 -5.80 -8.42
CA VAL A 116 -13.37 -5.13 -7.19
C VAL A 116 -13.70 -5.99 -5.97
N GLN A 117 -14.86 -6.67 -5.97
CA GLN A 117 -15.19 -7.65 -4.93
C GLN A 117 -14.12 -8.74 -4.82
N ARG A 118 -13.71 -9.34 -5.94
CA ARG A 118 -12.66 -10.37 -5.96
C ARG A 118 -11.33 -9.85 -5.44
N ALA A 119 -10.98 -8.59 -5.75
CA ALA A 119 -9.78 -7.94 -5.23
C ALA A 119 -9.82 -7.81 -3.70
N LEU A 120 -10.95 -7.35 -3.15
CA LEU A 120 -11.15 -7.24 -1.70
C LEU A 120 -11.03 -8.61 -1.00
N ASP A 121 -11.71 -9.63 -1.55
CA ASP A 121 -11.68 -10.98 -0.99
C ASP A 121 -10.29 -11.62 -1.06
N ALA A 122 -9.56 -11.43 -2.16
CA ALA A 122 -8.20 -11.94 -2.30
C ALA A 122 -7.27 -11.37 -1.21
N ILE A 123 -7.27 -10.05 -1.03
CA ILE A 123 -6.47 -9.41 0.04
C ILE A 123 -6.89 -9.91 1.42
N ARG A 124 -8.20 -10.04 1.66
CA ARG A 124 -8.75 -10.51 2.95
C ARG A 124 -8.27 -11.92 3.27
N ILE A 125 -8.35 -12.84 2.31
CA ILE A 125 -8.02 -14.27 2.50
C ILE A 125 -6.51 -14.43 2.67
N ILE A 126 -5.71 -13.95 1.71
CA ILE A 126 -4.24 -14.09 1.73
C ILE A 126 -3.66 -13.44 3.00
N GLY A 127 -4.09 -12.22 3.32
CA GLY A 127 -3.60 -11.53 4.51
C GLY A 127 -4.02 -12.21 5.82
N ASN A 128 -5.16 -12.92 5.86
CA ASN A 128 -5.59 -13.66 7.04
C ASN A 128 -4.75 -14.92 7.25
N GLU A 129 -4.54 -15.69 6.18
CA GLU A 129 -3.76 -16.93 6.23
C GLU A 129 -2.26 -16.68 6.40
N SER A 130 -1.77 -15.49 6.05
CA SER A 130 -0.37 -15.11 6.25
C SER A 130 0.11 -15.12 7.71
N VAL A 131 -0.82 -15.04 8.67
CA VAL A 131 -0.52 -15.04 10.11
C VAL A 131 -1.27 -16.14 10.87
N HIS A 132 -2.18 -16.84 10.20
CA HIS A 132 -2.96 -17.94 10.75
C HIS A 132 -2.86 -19.12 9.78
N PRO A 133 -2.11 -20.20 10.13
CA PRO A 133 -1.91 -21.32 9.23
C PRO A 133 -3.22 -21.86 8.64
N GLY A 134 -3.26 -21.96 7.32
CA GLY A 134 -4.42 -22.38 6.52
C GLY A 134 -4.03 -23.30 5.38
N GLU A 135 -4.61 -23.10 4.21
CA GLU A 135 -4.34 -23.90 3.01
C GLU A 135 -3.22 -23.26 2.15
N ILE A 136 -3.09 -21.93 2.20
CA ILE A 136 -2.06 -21.18 1.47
C ILE A 136 -0.70 -21.39 2.11
N GLN A 137 0.27 -21.84 1.31
CA GLN A 137 1.66 -22.05 1.76
C GLN A 137 2.44 -20.74 1.81
N ASP A 138 3.53 -20.71 2.59
CA ASP A 138 4.41 -19.54 2.71
C ASP A 138 4.95 -19.09 1.34
N GLU A 139 5.31 -20.04 0.46
CA GLU A 139 5.81 -19.74 -0.89
C GLU A 139 4.76 -19.08 -1.80
N ASP A 140 3.48 -19.34 -1.55
CA ASP A 140 2.38 -18.73 -2.31
C ASP A 140 2.10 -17.31 -1.81
N ILE A 141 2.29 -17.06 -0.51
CA ILE A 141 2.23 -15.70 0.07
C ILE A 141 3.35 -14.84 -0.52
N ASP A 142 4.58 -15.34 -0.56
CA ASP A 142 5.73 -14.62 -1.12
C ASP A 142 5.48 -14.17 -2.57
N LYS A 143 4.86 -15.01 -3.39
CA LYS A 143 4.51 -14.68 -4.78
C LYS A 143 3.33 -13.71 -4.89
N SER A 144 2.41 -13.74 -3.92
CA SER A 144 1.13 -13.02 -4.02
C SER A 144 1.16 -11.62 -3.42
N VAL A 145 2.04 -11.35 -2.45
CA VAL A 145 2.02 -10.07 -1.71
C VAL A 145 2.25 -8.86 -2.62
N GLY A 146 3.14 -8.96 -3.62
CA GLY A 146 3.30 -7.90 -4.61
C GLY A 146 1.98 -7.55 -5.32
N ALA A 147 1.19 -8.56 -5.67
CA ALA A 147 -0.12 -8.37 -6.29
C ALA A 147 -1.14 -7.76 -5.31
N MET A 148 -1.04 -8.03 -4.00
CA MET A 148 -1.93 -7.42 -3.01
C MET A 148 -1.79 -5.88 -2.96
N PHE A 149 -0.57 -5.36 -3.11
CA PHE A 149 -0.32 -3.91 -3.20
C PHE A 149 -0.98 -3.29 -4.44
N GLU A 150 -0.91 -3.97 -5.58
CA GLU A 150 -1.58 -3.55 -6.82
C GLU A 150 -3.10 -3.58 -6.68
N LEU A 151 -3.65 -4.65 -6.08
CA LEU A 151 -5.08 -4.78 -5.83
C LEU A 151 -5.60 -3.68 -4.91
N LEU A 152 -4.86 -3.31 -3.87
CA LEU A 152 -5.27 -2.22 -2.98
C LEU A 152 -5.25 -0.86 -3.69
N ASN A 153 -4.26 -0.59 -4.53
CA ASN A 153 -4.24 0.58 -5.41
C ASN A 153 -5.43 0.59 -6.38
N TYR A 154 -5.73 -0.56 -6.99
CA TYR A 154 -6.88 -0.72 -7.88
C TYR A 154 -8.21 -0.43 -7.18
N ILE A 155 -8.39 -0.91 -5.93
CA ILE A 155 -9.58 -0.62 -5.13
C ILE A 155 -9.69 0.89 -4.84
N VAL A 156 -8.59 1.57 -4.51
CA VAL A 156 -8.59 3.03 -4.31
C VAL A 156 -8.98 3.76 -5.60
N GLN A 157 -8.40 3.37 -6.74
CA GLN A 157 -8.77 3.94 -8.04
C GLN A 157 -10.27 3.79 -8.31
N ASP A 158 -10.85 2.61 -8.06
CA ASP A 158 -12.25 2.37 -8.33
C ASP A 158 -13.19 3.07 -7.34
N ARG A 159 -12.88 3.01 -6.04
CA ARG A 159 -13.80 3.44 -4.97
C ARG A 159 -13.63 4.86 -4.49
N ILE A 160 -12.54 5.51 -4.85
CA ILE A 160 -12.26 6.89 -4.44
C ILE A 160 -12.05 7.75 -5.69
N THR A 161 -11.03 7.43 -6.50
CA THR A 161 -10.63 8.29 -7.62
C THR A 161 -11.74 8.43 -8.65
N ARG A 162 -12.32 7.31 -9.12
CA ARG A 162 -13.39 7.35 -10.14
C ARG A 162 -14.62 8.12 -9.67
N PHE A 163 -15.02 7.96 -8.41
CA PHE A 163 -16.17 8.69 -7.85
C PHE A 163 -15.90 10.19 -7.85
N LYS A 164 -14.74 10.60 -7.32
CA LYS A 164 -14.28 11.99 -7.32
C LYS A 164 -14.22 12.59 -8.74
N GLU A 165 -13.71 11.84 -9.71
CA GLU A 165 -13.64 12.28 -11.12
C GLU A 165 -15.03 12.44 -11.76
N ILE A 166 -15.93 11.49 -11.52
CA ILE A 166 -17.31 11.54 -12.02
C ILE A 166 -18.06 12.71 -11.40
N ASP A 167 -17.95 12.91 -10.08
CA ASP A 167 -18.62 14.00 -9.37
C ASP A 167 -18.13 15.35 -9.88
N ALA A 168 -16.80 15.53 -10.00
CA ALA A 168 -16.22 16.76 -10.54
C ALA A 168 -16.70 17.05 -11.98
N LEU A 169 -16.78 16.02 -12.83
CA LEU A 169 -17.31 16.17 -14.19
C LEU A 169 -18.80 16.52 -14.17
N TYR A 170 -19.59 15.86 -13.34
CA TYR A 170 -21.02 16.13 -13.23
C TYR A 170 -21.29 17.55 -12.72
N GLU A 171 -20.55 18.02 -11.71
CA GLU A 171 -20.63 19.38 -11.17
C GLU A 171 -20.27 20.45 -12.19
N SER A 172 -19.39 20.14 -13.15
CA SER A 172 -19.05 21.04 -14.26
C SER A 172 -20.20 21.27 -15.26
N LEU A 173 -21.27 20.46 -15.21
CA LEU A 173 -22.42 20.61 -16.08
C LEU A 173 -23.30 21.82 -15.70
N PRO A 174 -23.97 22.47 -16.68
CA PRO A 174 -24.86 23.60 -16.41
C PRO A 174 -25.94 23.26 -15.39
N GLU A 175 -26.14 24.16 -14.42
CA GLU A 175 -27.03 23.93 -13.27
C GLU A 175 -28.46 23.57 -13.69
N GLY A 176 -29.02 24.26 -14.68
CA GLY A 176 -30.37 23.98 -15.19
C GLY A 176 -30.53 22.56 -15.76
N LYS A 177 -29.45 21.94 -16.27
CA LYS A 177 -29.48 20.54 -16.72
C LYS A 177 -29.43 19.57 -15.53
N ARG A 178 -28.64 19.88 -14.50
CA ARG A 178 -28.56 19.08 -13.27
C ARG A 178 -29.90 19.08 -12.51
N GLN A 179 -30.54 20.24 -12.36
CA GLN A 179 -31.86 20.35 -11.72
C GLN A 179 -32.94 19.55 -12.48
N GLY A 180 -32.84 19.46 -13.80
CA GLY A 180 -33.73 18.62 -14.60
C GLY A 180 -33.61 17.12 -14.29
N VAL A 181 -32.40 16.63 -13.96
CA VAL A 181 -32.17 15.24 -13.54
C VAL A 181 -32.76 15.00 -12.15
N GLU A 182 -32.55 15.92 -11.20
CA GLU A 182 -33.12 15.80 -9.86
C GLU A 182 -34.66 15.77 -9.86
N GLN A 183 -35.29 16.51 -10.77
CA GLN A 183 -36.74 16.47 -10.93
C GLN A 183 -37.25 15.14 -11.51
N ARG A 184 -36.46 14.48 -12.36
CA ARG A 184 -36.77 13.14 -12.88
C ARG A 184 -36.73 12.11 -11.77
N ASP A 185 -35.70 12.13 -10.93
CA ASP A 185 -35.47 11.10 -9.91
C ASP A 185 -36.38 11.27 -8.67
N LYS A 186 -37.10 12.40 -8.56
CA LYS A 186 -38.16 12.63 -7.58
C LYS A 186 -39.53 12.06 -7.98
N LYS A 187 -39.69 11.55 -9.20
CA LYS A 187 -40.90 10.83 -9.65
C LYS A 187 -40.78 9.34 -9.38
#